data_AF-A0A6P8CRE0-F1
#
_entry.id   AF-A0A6P8CRE0-F1
#
_cell.length_a   1.000
_cell.length_b   1.000
_cell.length_c   1.000
_cell.angle_alpha   90.00
_cell.angle_beta   90.00
_cell.angle_gamma   90.00
#
_symmetry.space_group_name_H-M   'P 1'
#
loop_
_entity.id
_entity.type
_entity.pdbx_description
1 polymer ?
#
loop_
_entity_poly.entity_id
_entity_poly.type
_entity_poly.pdbx_seq_one_letter_code
_entity_poly.pdbx_strand_id
1 'polypeptide(L)'
;MKMQSLSFFITFLLLLLHNLPILSADSADPPVTESNATEFIRTSCSQTRNPDVCCAMLIGYANAIQNDPTQLALTAISVSLSHVQDVASYISNLSLRANETSNNDHLEMRQLRGGDPSS
;
A
#
# COMPACT_ATOMS: atom_id res chain seq x y z
N MET A 1 -15.94 -23.30 -22.94
CA MET A 1 -14.99 -22.40 -22.22
C MET A 1 -14.70 -21.07 -22.92
N LYS A 2 -14.91 -20.88 -24.23
CA LYS A 2 -14.64 -19.60 -24.92
C LYS A 2 -15.68 -18.47 -24.69
N MET A 3 -16.92 -18.82 -24.34
CA MET A 3 -18.01 -17.85 -24.11
C MET A 3 -17.96 -17.19 -22.73
N GLN A 4 -17.38 -17.86 -21.72
CA GLN A 4 -17.21 -17.28 -20.38
C GLN A 4 -16.20 -16.12 -20.39
N SER A 5 -15.09 -16.28 -21.13
CA SER A 5 -14.06 -15.25 -21.28
C SER A 5 -14.66 -13.99 -21.91
N LEU A 6 -15.42 -14.13 -22.99
CA LEU A 6 -16.09 -13.00 -23.64
C LEU A 6 -17.06 -12.30 -22.69
N SER A 7 -17.80 -13.05 -21.87
CA SER A 7 -18.70 -12.47 -20.87
C SER A 7 -17.96 -11.67 -19.80
N PHE A 8 -16.81 -12.15 -19.29
CA PHE A 8 -15.97 -11.39 -18.36
C PHE A 8 -15.38 -10.13 -19.00
N PHE A 9 -14.95 -10.22 -20.26
CA PHE A 9 -14.45 -9.07 -21.00
C PHE A 9 -15.55 -8.01 -21.21
N ILE A 10 -16.77 -8.44 -21.53
CA ILE A 10 -17.92 -7.53 -21.72
C ILE A 10 -18.32 -6.87 -20.40
N THR A 11 -18.40 -7.62 -19.29
CA THR A 11 -18.74 -7.02 -17.99
C THR A 11 -17.67 -6.03 -17.52
N PHE A 12 -16.39 -6.33 -17.75
CA PHE A 12 -15.29 -5.41 -17.47
C PHE A 12 -15.37 -4.13 -18.32
N LEU A 13 -15.62 -4.26 -19.63
CA LEU A 13 -15.75 -3.12 -20.54
C LEU A 13 -16.95 -2.23 -20.14
N LEU A 14 -18.09 -2.83 -19.79
CA LEU A 14 -19.28 -2.12 -19.32
C LEU A 14 -19.02 -1.38 -18.01
N LEU A 15 -18.26 -1.98 -17.08
CA LEU A 15 -17.87 -1.33 -15.83
C LEU A 15 -16.95 -0.12 -16.08
N LEU A 16 -16.01 -0.22 -17.02
CA LEU A 16 -15.16 0.90 -17.43
C LEU A 16 -15.97 2.03 -18.08
N LEU A 17 -16.92 1.69 -18.95
CA LEU A 17 -17.81 2.65 -19.61
C LEU A 17 -18.74 3.36 -18.61
N HIS A 18 -19.21 2.65 -17.58
CA HIS A 18 -20.07 3.23 -16.54
C HIS A 18 -19.32 4.25 -15.66
N ASN A 19 -18.01 4.09 -15.51
CA ASN A 19 -17.15 4.99 -14.75
C ASN A 19 -16.43 6.02 -15.63
N LEU A 20 -16.72 6.09 -16.93
CA LEU A 20 -16.12 7.10 -17.80
C LEU A 20 -16.83 8.44 -17.53
N PRO A 21 -16.18 9.43 -16.87
CA PRO A 21 -16.79 10.72 -16.69
C PRO A 21 -16.97 11.34 -18.08
N ILE A 22 -18.22 11.68 -18.42
CA ILE A 22 -18.52 12.48 -19.60
C ILE A 22 -17.79 13.80 -19.40
N LEU A 23 -16.74 14.06 -20.21
CA LEU A 23 -16.07 15.35 -20.24
C LEU A 23 -17.11 16.41 -20.59
N SER A 24 -17.67 17.04 -19.57
CA SER A 24 -18.47 18.24 -19.70
C SER A 24 -17.51 19.41 -19.65
N ALA A 25 -17.55 20.23 -20.69
CA ALA A 25 -16.72 21.40 -20.83
C ALA A 25 -17.02 22.43 -19.72
N ASP A 26 -15.95 22.93 -19.13
CA ASP A 26 -15.78 24.21 -18.46
C ASP A 26 -16.92 24.68 -17.55
N SER A 27 -16.84 24.29 -16.29
CA SER A 27 -17.30 25.11 -15.18
C SER A 27 -16.10 25.37 -14.30
N ALA A 28 -15.74 26.64 -14.11
CA ALA A 28 -14.71 27.05 -13.17
C ALA A 28 -15.02 26.45 -11.79
N ASP A 29 -14.31 25.38 -11.45
CA ASP A 29 -14.46 24.69 -10.17
C ASP A 29 -14.03 25.71 -9.08
N PRO A 30 -14.82 25.91 -8.02
CA PRO A 30 -14.39 26.75 -6.91
C PRO A 30 -13.02 26.26 -6.40
N PRO A 31 -12.17 27.17 -5.88
CA PRO A 31 -10.86 26.79 -5.39
C PRO A 31 -11.00 25.63 -4.40
N VAL A 32 -10.31 24.52 -4.66
CA VAL A 32 -10.32 23.35 -3.80
C VAL A 32 -9.72 23.75 -2.46
N THR A 33 -10.56 23.81 -1.44
CA THR A 33 -10.11 24.02 -0.06
C THR A 33 -9.61 22.70 0.52
N GLU A 34 -8.68 22.74 1.46
CA GLU A 34 -8.26 21.51 2.18
C GLU A 34 -9.45 20.78 2.82
N SER A 35 -10.47 21.51 3.27
CA SER A 35 -11.70 20.93 3.80
C SER A 35 -12.39 20.06 2.76
N ASN A 36 -12.53 20.55 1.52
CA ASN A 36 -13.18 19.83 0.43
C ASN A 36 -12.37 18.58 0.03
N ALA A 37 -11.04 18.71 -0.08
CA ALA A 37 -10.17 17.57 -0.41
C ALA A 37 -10.21 16.48 0.68
N THR A 38 -10.25 16.88 1.94
CA THR A 38 -10.35 15.92 3.06
C THR A 38 -11.72 15.23 3.08
N GLU A 39 -12.80 15.95 2.75
CA GLU A 39 -14.14 15.38 2.62
C GLU A 39 -14.25 14.40 1.43
N PHE A 40 -13.63 14.75 0.30
CA PHE A 40 -13.48 13.85 -0.84
C PHE A 40 -12.79 12.54 -0.43
N ILE A 41 -11.64 12.63 0.26
CA ILE A 41 -10.93 11.45 0.77
C ILE A 41 -11.81 10.63 1.72
N ARG A 42 -12.52 11.26 2.66
CA ARG A 42 -13.43 10.55 3.59
C ARG A 42 -14.52 9.80 2.83
N THR A 43 -15.12 10.44 1.83
CA THR A 43 -16.16 9.85 1.00
C THR A 43 -15.61 8.66 0.20
N SER A 44 -14.44 8.81 -0.42
CA SER A 44 -13.78 7.71 -1.13
C SER A 44 -13.40 6.56 -0.19
N CYS A 45 -12.85 6.86 0.98
CA CYS A 45 -12.45 5.85 1.98
C CYS A 45 -13.65 5.10 2.57
N SER A 46 -14.84 5.71 2.65
CA SER A 46 -16.06 5.06 3.14
C SER A 46 -16.49 3.85 2.29
N GLN A 47 -16.06 3.81 1.02
CA GLN A 47 -16.34 2.71 0.10
C GLN A 47 -15.34 1.55 0.23
N THR A 48 -14.29 1.71 1.05
CA THR A 48 -13.27 0.69 1.27
C THR A 48 -13.67 -0.27 2.40
N ARG A 49 -13.02 -1.44 2.45
CA ARG A 49 -13.24 -2.44 3.51
C ARG A 49 -12.81 -1.93 4.89
N ASN A 50 -11.81 -1.04 4.95
CA ASN A 50 -11.23 -0.51 6.19
C ASN A 50 -11.14 1.03 6.12
N PRO A 51 -12.25 1.74 6.35
CA PRO A 51 -12.32 3.20 6.18
C PRO A 51 -11.35 3.96 7.09
N ASP A 52 -11.15 3.50 8.33
CA ASP A 52 -10.27 4.15 9.30
C ASP A 52 -8.81 4.13 8.86
N VAL A 53 -8.34 2.98 8.36
CA VAL A 53 -6.97 2.81 7.85
C VAL A 53 -6.75 3.64 6.59
N CYS A 54 -7.74 3.65 5.68
CA CYS A 54 -7.70 4.46 4.47
C CYS A 54 -7.57 5.96 4.80
N CYS A 55 -8.42 6.47 5.72
CA CYS A 55 -8.36 7.86 6.14
C CYS A 55 -7.02 8.20 6.82
N ALA A 56 -6.55 7.34 7.71
CA ALA A 56 -5.27 7.54 8.40
C ALA A 56 -4.08 7.61 7.43
N MET A 57 -4.10 6.82 6.35
CA MET A 57 -3.06 6.86 5.32
C MET A 57 -3.14 8.10 4.43
N LEU A 58 -4.34 8.55 4.07
CA LEU A 58 -4.51 9.49 2.95
C LEU A 58 -4.84 10.93 3.35
N ILE A 59 -5.42 11.18 4.53
CA ILE A 59 -5.83 12.55 4.93
C ILE A 59 -4.64 13.53 4.91
N GLY A 60 -3.44 13.08 5.31
CA GLY A 60 -2.23 13.91 5.26
C GLY A 60 -1.79 14.32 3.85
N TYR A 61 -2.35 13.69 2.81
CA TYR A 61 -2.06 13.94 1.40
C TYR A 61 -3.21 14.71 0.70
N ALA A 62 -4.16 15.27 1.46
CA ALA A 62 -5.32 15.99 0.90
C ALA A 62 -4.95 17.06 -0.12
N ASN A 63 -3.85 17.79 0.08
CA ASN A 63 -3.38 18.79 -0.87
C ASN A 63 -2.91 18.17 -2.21
N ALA A 64 -2.26 17.00 -2.18
CA ALA A 64 -1.82 16.30 -3.38
C ALA A 64 -2.98 15.62 -4.12
N ILE A 65 -3.96 15.09 -3.37
CA ILE A 65 -5.11 14.35 -3.89
C ILE A 65 -6.18 15.30 -4.45
N GLN A 66 -6.42 16.43 -3.76
CA GLN A 66 -7.51 17.36 -4.06
C GLN A 66 -8.85 16.61 -4.21
N ASN A 67 -9.63 16.88 -5.26
CA ASN A 67 -10.86 16.15 -5.60
C ASN A 67 -10.65 15.23 -6.83
N ASP A 68 -9.42 14.77 -7.07
CA ASP A 68 -9.10 13.95 -8.24
C ASP A 68 -9.00 12.46 -7.88
N PRO A 69 -9.90 11.60 -8.41
CA PRO A 69 -9.86 10.15 -8.13
C PRO A 69 -8.59 9.46 -8.67
N THR A 70 -7.97 10.00 -9.72
CA THR A 70 -6.70 9.49 -10.25
C THR A 70 -5.57 9.78 -9.28
N GLN A 71 -5.50 11.01 -8.75
CA GLN A 71 -4.50 11.37 -7.74
C GLN A 71 -4.70 10.60 -6.44
N LEU A 72 -5.94 10.37 -6.02
CA LEU A 72 -6.27 9.50 -4.90
C LEU A 72 -5.66 8.10 -5.08
N ALA A 73 -5.90 7.47 -6.24
CA ALA A 73 -5.42 6.13 -6.54
C ALA A 73 -3.88 6.07 -6.60
N LEU A 74 -3.25 7.01 -7.31
CA LEU A 74 -1.78 7.07 -7.43
C LEU A 74 -1.11 7.32 -6.07
N THR A 75 -1.69 8.21 -5.25
CA THR A 75 -1.21 8.49 -3.90
C THR A 75 -1.36 7.27 -3.00
N ALA A 76 -2.48 6.56 -3.06
CA ALA A 76 -2.68 5.34 -2.28
C ALA A 76 -1.65 4.25 -2.65
N ILE A 77 -1.34 4.10 -3.94
CA ILE A 77 -0.31 3.17 -4.42
C ILE A 77 1.07 3.58 -3.91
N SER A 78 1.43 4.87 -4.01
CA SER A 78 2.75 5.34 -3.60
C SER A 78 2.98 5.21 -2.09
N VAL A 79 1.97 5.57 -1.27
CA VAL A 79 2.01 5.41 0.18
C VAL A 79 2.10 3.93 0.56
N SER A 80 1.32 3.06 -0.08
CA SER A 80 1.37 1.62 0.17
C SER A 80 2.74 1.04 -0.15
N LEU A 81 3.33 1.44 -1.29
CA LEU A 81 4.66 0.99 -1.70
C LEU A 81 5.73 1.43 -0.71
N SER A 82 5.71 2.70 -0.27
CA SER A 82 6.63 3.22 0.73
C SER A 82 6.56 2.39 2.02
N HIS A 83 5.36 2.13 2.52
CA HIS A 83 5.17 1.39 3.75
C HIS A 83 5.63 -0.07 3.63
N VAL A 84 5.39 -0.71 2.48
CA VAL A 84 5.90 -2.06 2.20
C VAL A 84 7.44 -2.08 2.18
N GLN A 85 8.09 -1.05 1.63
CA GLN A 85 9.55 -0.94 1.63
C GLN A 85 10.10 -0.80 3.06
N ASP A 86 9.48 0.05 3.88
CA ASP A 86 9.88 0.23 5.29
C ASP A 86 9.76 -1.08 6.08
N VAL A 87 8.65 -1.79 5.91
CA VAL A 87 8.42 -3.10 6.54
C VAL A 87 9.42 -4.14 6.04
N ALA A 88 9.73 -4.15 4.73
CA ALA A 88 10.72 -5.06 4.17
C ALA A 88 12.12 -4.82 4.76
N SER A 89 12.53 -3.55 4.90
CA SER A 89 13.79 -3.17 5.55
C SER A 89 13.82 -3.59 7.01
N TYR A 90 12.71 -3.39 7.74
CA TYR A 90 12.59 -3.82 9.12
C TYR A 90 12.74 -5.35 9.28
N ILE A 91 12.00 -6.12 8.48
CA ILE A 91 12.06 -7.59 8.50
C ILE A 91 13.46 -8.10 8.10
N SER A 92 14.09 -7.45 7.13
CA SER A 92 15.48 -7.78 6.73
C SER A 92 16.45 -7.58 7.89
N ASN A 93 16.34 -6.47 8.62
CA ASN A 93 17.18 -6.20 9.79
C ASN A 93 16.95 -7.22 10.91
N LEU A 94 15.69 -7.58 11.19
CA LEU A 94 15.36 -8.63 12.15
C LEU A 94 15.95 -9.98 11.76
N SER A 95 15.87 -10.33 10.48
CA SER A 95 16.41 -11.59 9.96
C SER A 95 17.93 -11.66 10.11
N LEU A 96 18.62 -10.54 9.85
CA LEU A 96 20.07 -10.43 10.06
C LEU A 96 20.44 -10.64 11.53
N ARG A 97 19.75 -9.96 12.46
CA ARG A 97 19.98 -10.13 13.90
C ARG A 97 19.70 -11.56 14.37
N ALA A 98 18.64 -12.20 13.86
CA ALA A 98 18.31 -13.58 14.20
C ALA A 98 19.43 -14.56 13.75
N ASN A 99 20.01 -14.32 12.57
CA ASN A 99 21.15 -15.10 12.08
C ASN A 99 22.42 -14.88 12.91
N GLU A 100 22.68 -13.65 13.38
CA GLU A 100 23.82 -13.36 14.27
C GLU A 100 23.70 -14.09 15.60
N THR A 101 22.53 -14.06 16.25
CA THR A 101 22.30 -14.80 17.50
C THR A 101 22.52 -16.30 17.29
N SER A 102 21.96 -16.88 16.23
CA SER A 102 22.16 -18.30 15.89
C SER A 102 23.63 -18.67 15.65
N ASN A 103 24.39 -17.80 14.98
CA ASN A 103 25.81 -18.03 14.74
C ASN A 103 26.65 -17.95 16.03
N ASN A 104 26.29 -17.04 16.94
CA ASN A 104 26.95 -16.90 18.25
C ASN A 104 26.68 -18.13 19.14
N ASP A 105 25.45 -18.64 19.16
CA ASP A 105 25.08 -19.85 19.89
C ASP A 105 25.84 -21.09 19.36
N HIS A 106 26.02 -21.18 18.04
CA HIS A 106 26.84 -22.24 17.43
C HIS A 106 28.34 -22.11 17.74
N LEU A 107 28.84 -20.87 17.91
CA LEU A 107 30.23 -20.63 18.27
C LEU A 107 30.51 -21.03 19.74
N GLU A 108 29.62 -20.73 20.68
CA GLU A 108 29.73 -21.18 22.08
C GLU A 108 29.76 -22.72 22.19
N MET A 109 28.91 -23.40 21.41
CA MET A 109 28.88 -24.88 21.38
C MET A 109 30.13 -25.51 20.78
N ARG A 110 30.86 -24.82 19.89
CA ARG A 110 32.16 -25.30 19.37
C ARG A 110 33.29 -25.11 20.37
N GLN A 111 33.29 -24.04 21.15
CA GLN A 111 34.34 -23.77 22.15
C GLN A 111 34.30 -24.80 23.30
N LEU A 112 33.10 -25.25 23.69
CA LEU A 112 32.93 -26.30 24.72
C LEU A 112 33.45 -27.68 24.29
N ARG A 113 33.53 -27.97 22.99
CA ARG A 113 34.02 -29.26 22.46
C ARG A 113 35.54 -29.24 22.16
N GLY A 114 36.20 -28.09 22.25
CA GLY A 114 37.62 -27.90 21.94
C GLY A 114 38.61 -28.21 23.08
N GLY A 115 38.14 -28.70 24.23
CA GLY A 115 38.99 -29.12 25.36
C GLY A 115 39.68 -30.45 25.10
N ASP A 116 40.99 -30.37 24.89
CA ASP A 116 42.00 -31.43 24.70
C ASP A 116 41.79 -32.72 25.54
N PRO A 117 41.88 -33.94 24.95
CA PRO A 117 42.24 -35.14 25.68
C PRO A 117 43.74 -35.44 25.48
N SER A 118 44.60 -34.56 25.98
CA SER A 118 46.03 -34.84 26.16
C SER A 118 46.39 -34.76 27.65
N SER A 119 46.12 -35.83 28.38
CA SER A 119 46.84 -36.24 29.61
C SER A 119 46.52 -37.69 29.95
#